data_AF-A0A3L7VWN3-F1
#
_entry.id   AF-A0A3L7VWN3-F1
#
_cell.length_a   1.000
_cell.length_b   1.000
_cell.length_c   1.000
_cell.angle_alpha   90.00
_cell.angle_beta   90.00
_cell.angle_gamma   90.00
#
_symmetry.space_group_name_H-M   'P 1'
#
loop_
_entity.id
_entity.type
_entity.pdbx_description
1 polymer ?
#
loop_
_entity_poly.entity_id
_entity_poly.type
_entity_poly.pdbx_seq_one_letter_code
_entity_poly.pdbx_strand_id
1 'polypeptide(L)'
;MRIEFIAQAGVKIHTAHGSILCDPWFNPAYYAGWFPYPRNDKLDHAALGATDYLYISHLHRDHFDPEWLKAYCSKDAVVILPAYPLPELKEALQGLGFHTFIETQSGVPVRHGGLSIVVEALTAPTDGPIGDSALLIDDGVERLLNLNDSRPTDPDRLLVQGAIDICLLQFSGAIWYPMVYEMPAKAAEALAKKKRAAQFTRAARYVEIISPRVVIPSAGPPCFLDDELFRWNDVNDADDSIFPDQRFMVERLQAEGQAAVLMLPGSVGEFNADGIFNVQHLQGDLSVQDVFANKEVYLRRYAADMAPVIAAEKASWAGPRSNLVPELKAWLEPLMALGPRVCDGIGTAIKIQTDDEAILLDFPERSVIADDGREVDFRFTIPRYLLDHLVRTRTDDWVNSLFLSLRFSAWRKGAYNDYVYTWFKCLSTARIQYAEGFYAENGPTEGTFDLTGWQIQRRCPHMKADLTRFGTTDGETLTCSIHGWQWDLATGRCLTSEGHPLFARPQSDSAKARATTAATQPPPGPDAAAGSPEGA
;
A
#
# COMPACT_ATOMS: atom_id res chain seq x y z
N MET A 1 -10.79 -2.32 26.26
CA MET A 1 -10.59 -1.38 25.13
C MET A 1 -11.90 -1.21 24.36
N ARG A 2 -12.13 -0.03 23.78
CA ARG A 2 -13.31 0.26 22.94
C ARG A 2 -12.89 0.92 21.64
N ILE A 3 -13.37 0.40 20.51
CA ILE A 3 -12.98 0.84 19.16
C ILE A 3 -14.13 1.61 18.53
N GLU A 4 -13.88 2.86 18.13
CA GLU A 4 -14.80 3.68 17.35
C GLU A 4 -14.30 3.73 15.90
N PHE A 5 -15.07 3.17 14.97
CA PHE A 5 -14.66 3.04 13.57
C PHE A 5 -15.04 4.29 12.78
N ILE A 6 -14.09 4.87 12.03
CA ILE A 6 -14.31 6.10 11.25
C ILE A 6 -14.69 5.74 9.81
N ALA A 7 -13.77 5.16 9.05
CA ALA A 7 -13.92 4.57 7.71
C ALA A 7 -12.53 4.10 7.26
N GLN A 8 -12.45 3.18 6.30
CA GLN A 8 -11.16 2.72 5.73
C GLN A 8 -10.24 2.23 6.87
N ALA A 9 -9.07 2.85 7.10
CA ALA A 9 -8.11 2.55 8.16
C ALA A 9 -8.33 3.41 9.41
N GLY A 10 -9.18 4.43 9.30
CA GLY A 10 -9.48 5.37 10.36
C GLY A 10 -10.22 4.71 11.53
N VAL A 11 -9.61 4.74 12.71
CA VAL A 11 -10.22 4.30 13.96
C VAL A 11 -9.80 5.22 15.11
N LYS A 12 -10.66 5.33 16.11
CA LYS A 12 -10.31 5.88 17.42
C LYS A 12 -10.38 4.78 18.48
N ILE A 13 -9.25 4.51 19.11
CA ILE A 13 -9.10 3.49 20.14
C ILE A 13 -9.22 4.18 21.49
N HIS A 14 -10.18 3.74 22.30
CA HIS A 14 -10.39 4.22 23.66
C HIS A 14 -9.87 3.17 24.65
N THR A 15 -8.98 3.58 25.54
CA THR A 15 -8.38 2.73 26.57
C THR A 15 -8.61 3.32 27.96
N ALA A 16 -8.26 2.58 29.01
CA ALA A 16 -8.21 3.14 30.38
C ALA A 16 -7.12 4.23 30.55
N HIS A 17 -6.22 4.36 29.57
CA HIS A 17 -5.02 5.19 29.60
C HIS A 17 -5.06 6.37 28.61
N GLY A 18 -6.22 6.62 28.00
CA GLY A 18 -6.45 7.68 27.02
C GLY A 18 -6.97 7.16 25.68
N SER A 19 -7.10 8.06 24.70
CA SER A 19 -7.52 7.72 23.34
C SER A 19 -6.41 7.86 22.31
N ILE A 20 -6.42 6.99 21.31
CA ILE A 20 -5.48 6.99 20.18
C ILE A 20 -6.29 7.13 18.90
N LEU A 21 -6.04 8.20 18.14
CA LEU A 21 -6.61 8.37 16.81
C LEU A 21 -5.64 7.82 15.78
N CYS A 22 -6.08 6.89 14.94
CA CYS A 22 -5.29 6.26 13.89
C CYS A 22 -5.86 6.67 12.52
N ASP A 23 -4.98 7.10 11.61
CA ASP A 23 -5.25 7.31 10.18
C ASP A 23 -6.59 7.99 9.82
N PRO A 24 -6.94 9.16 10.39
CA PRO A 24 -8.21 9.82 10.10
C PRO A 24 -8.23 10.38 8.68
N TRP A 25 -9.14 9.88 7.84
CA TRP A 25 -9.32 10.32 6.44
C TRP A 25 -10.76 10.74 6.13
N PHE A 26 -10.97 11.97 5.66
CA PHE A 26 -12.29 12.57 5.42
C PHE A 26 -12.42 13.32 4.09
N ASN A 27 -11.33 13.93 3.62
CA ASN A 27 -11.29 14.71 2.38
C ASN A 27 -10.96 13.83 1.16
N PRO A 28 -11.31 14.21 -0.07
CA PRO A 28 -10.91 13.46 -1.26
C PRO A 28 -9.39 13.26 -1.34
N ALA A 29 -8.97 12.07 -1.79
CA ALA A 29 -7.58 11.75 -2.05
C ALA A 29 -7.31 11.59 -3.57
N TYR A 30 -6.04 11.73 -3.95
CA TYR A 30 -5.54 11.40 -5.29
C TYR A 30 -6.31 12.08 -6.43
N TYR A 31 -6.23 13.41 -6.54
CA TYR A 31 -6.96 14.18 -7.56
C TYR A 31 -8.47 13.87 -7.56
N ALA A 32 -9.11 13.89 -6.38
CA ALA A 32 -10.50 13.48 -6.17
C ALA A 32 -10.83 12.13 -6.84
N GLY A 33 -9.87 11.22 -6.86
CA GLY A 33 -10.09 9.86 -7.32
C GLY A 33 -10.83 9.06 -6.26
N TRP A 34 -10.43 9.23 -5.00
CA TRP A 34 -10.85 8.36 -3.90
C TRP A 34 -11.59 9.15 -2.83
N PHE A 35 -12.62 8.52 -2.27
CA PHE A 35 -13.41 9.02 -1.15
C PHE A 35 -13.56 7.92 -0.07
N PRO A 36 -13.73 8.29 1.21
CA PRO A 36 -14.04 7.34 2.27
C PRO A 36 -15.28 6.51 1.95
N TYR A 37 -15.19 5.19 2.12
CA TYR A 37 -16.32 4.29 1.93
C TYR A 37 -16.50 3.31 3.10
N PRO A 38 -17.71 3.21 3.67
CA PRO A 38 -18.84 4.13 3.52
C PRO A 38 -18.50 5.56 3.97
N ARG A 39 -19.40 6.51 3.73
CA ARG A 39 -19.18 7.93 3.99
C ARG A 39 -19.08 8.17 5.49
N ASN A 40 -18.18 9.05 5.89
CA ASN A 40 -17.92 9.42 7.29
C ASN A 40 -18.03 10.93 7.54
N ASP A 41 -18.39 11.73 6.54
CA ASP A 41 -18.46 13.21 6.60
C ASP A 41 -19.51 13.77 7.58
N LYS A 42 -20.30 12.89 8.22
CA LYS A 42 -21.31 13.26 9.21
C LYS A 42 -20.94 12.88 10.65
N LEU A 43 -19.80 12.24 10.86
CA LEU A 43 -19.31 11.94 12.21
C LEU A 43 -18.93 13.23 12.95
N ASP A 44 -18.85 13.18 14.29
CA ASP A 44 -18.46 14.35 15.08
C ASP A 44 -16.93 14.57 14.99
N HIS A 45 -16.53 15.43 14.05
CA HIS A 45 -15.13 15.77 13.80
C HIS A 45 -14.41 16.29 15.05
N ALA A 46 -15.09 17.10 15.87
CA ALA A 46 -14.49 17.69 17.07
C ALA A 46 -14.26 16.63 18.14
N ALA A 47 -15.25 15.75 18.37
CA ALA A 47 -15.10 14.63 19.30
C ALA A 47 -14.02 13.65 18.87
N LEU A 48 -13.88 13.37 17.57
CA LEU A 48 -12.81 12.52 17.04
C LEU A 48 -11.43 13.17 17.24
N GLY A 49 -11.30 14.45 16.88
CA GLY A 49 -10.04 15.20 16.97
C GLY A 49 -9.55 15.49 18.39
N ALA A 50 -10.43 15.48 19.38
CA ALA A 50 -10.08 15.54 20.80
C ALA A 50 -9.48 14.21 21.27
N THR A 51 -8.17 14.01 21.10
CA THR A 51 -7.46 12.76 21.39
C THR A 51 -6.16 13.00 22.15
N ASP A 52 -5.73 12.01 22.94
CA ASP A 52 -4.46 12.05 23.69
C ASP A 52 -3.26 11.66 22.83
N TYR A 53 -3.45 10.70 21.92
CA TYR A 53 -2.44 10.22 21.00
C TYR A 53 -2.92 10.29 19.55
N LEU A 54 -1.97 10.53 18.65
CA LEU A 54 -2.15 10.42 17.20
C LEU A 54 -1.17 9.39 16.65
N TYR A 55 -1.66 8.49 15.82
CA TYR A 55 -0.84 7.59 15.02
C TYR A 55 -1.22 7.78 13.55
N ILE A 56 -0.22 8.06 12.72
CA ILE A 56 -0.35 8.03 11.26
C ILE A 56 0.58 6.94 10.79
N SER A 57 0.02 5.89 10.19
CA SER A 57 0.81 4.78 9.66
C SER A 57 1.77 5.29 8.61
N HIS A 58 1.30 5.97 7.57
CA HIS A 58 2.16 6.46 6.49
C HIS A 58 1.55 7.65 5.71
N LEU A 59 2.27 8.15 4.71
CA LEU A 59 1.94 9.37 3.97
C LEU A 59 0.97 9.17 2.79
N HIS A 60 0.42 7.97 2.58
CA HIS A 60 -0.67 7.82 1.61
C HIS A 60 -1.86 8.70 2.01
N ARG A 61 -2.50 9.34 1.04
CA ARG A 61 -3.54 10.37 1.29
C ARG A 61 -4.84 9.81 1.88
N ASP A 62 -5.06 8.50 1.76
CA ASP A 62 -6.16 7.79 2.42
C ASP A 62 -5.86 7.36 3.86
N HIS A 63 -4.65 7.65 4.37
CA HIS A 63 -4.24 7.51 5.77
C HIS A 63 -3.85 8.86 6.41
N PHE A 64 -3.27 9.76 5.60
CA PHE A 64 -2.79 11.08 5.98
C PHE A 64 -3.60 12.19 5.30
N ASP A 65 -4.60 12.69 6.01
CA ASP A 65 -5.44 13.82 5.61
C ASP A 65 -4.96 15.12 6.29
N PRO A 66 -4.06 15.91 5.66
CA PRO A 66 -3.50 17.10 6.28
C PRO A 66 -4.54 18.19 6.55
N GLU A 67 -5.59 18.28 5.73
CA GLU A 67 -6.62 19.29 5.88
C GLU A 67 -7.46 19.01 7.12
N TRP A 68 -7.90 17.76 7.28
CA TRP A 68 -8.66 17.35 8.46
C TRP A 68 -7.80 17.44 9.72
N LEU A 69 -6.56 16.93 9.67
CA LEU A 69 -5.64 16.98 10.80
C LEU A 69 -5.38 18.42 11.25
N LYS A 70 -5.22 19.36 10.31
CA LYS A 70 -5.03 20.79 10.62
C LYS A 70 -6.26 21.40 11.29
N ALA A 71 -7.46 21.06 10.80
CA ALA A 71 -8.70 21.69 11.23
C ALA A 71 -9.23 21.14 12.57
N TYR A 72 -9.10 19.83 12.82
CA TYR A 72 -9.84 19.16 13.89
C TYR A 72 -8.97 18.45 14.92
N CYS A 73 -7.78 17.96 14.56
CA CYS A 73 -6.96 17.17 15.47
C CYS A 73 -6.21 18.05 16.49
N SER A 74 -6.30 17.69 17.77
CA SER A 74 -5.59 18.35 18.87
C SER A 74 -4.08 18.37 18.62
N LYS A 75 -3.46 19.56 18.68
CA LYS A 75 -1.99 19.70 18.51
C LYS A 75 -1.19 19.30 19.75
N ASP A 76 -1.88 19.17 20.88
CA ASP A 76 -1.32 18.62 22.11
C ASP A 76 -1.27 17.09 22.11
N ALA A 77 -1.91 16.42 21.13
CA ALA A 77 -1.84 14.97 21.00
C ALA A 77 -0.39 14.51 20.84
N VAL A 78 0.00 13.46 21.58
CA VAL A 78 1.31 12.85 21.47
C VAL A 78 1.35 11.97 20.24
N VAL A 79 2.20 12.32 19.27
CA VAL A 79 2.35 11.57 18.03
C VAL A 79 3.20 10.32 18.29
N ILE A 80 2.64 9.14 18.00
CA ILE A 80 3.37 7.88 17.93
C ILE A 80 4.02 7.82 16.55
N LEU A 81 5.34 8.06 16.47
CA LEU A 81 6.04 8.23 15.21
C LEU A 81 6.74 6.92 14.78
N PRO A 82 6.39 6.33 13.62
CA PRO A 82 7.11 5.20 13.04
C PRO A 82 8.57 5.52 12.74
N ALA A 83 9.43 4.51 12.86
CA ALA A 83 10.88 4.62 12.65
C ALA A 83 11.26 4.58 11.16
N TYR A 84 10.77 5.56 10.38
CA TYR A 84 11.06 5.64 8.95
C TYR A 84 12.46 6.17 8.64
N PRO A 85 13.06 5.73 7.51
CA PRO A 85 14.41 6.14 7.12
C PRO A 85 14.50 7.60 6.70
N LEU A 86 13.39 8.17 6.21
CA LEU A 86 13.27 9.57 5.82
C LEU A 86 12.36 10.31 6.82
N PRO A 87 12.68 11.58 7.16
CA PRO A 87 11.95 12.34 8.17
C PRO A 87 10.61 12.91 7.67
N GLU A 88 10.18 12.59 6.45
CA GLU A 88 9.07 13.25 5.75
C GLU A 88 7.75 13.22 6.53
N LEU A 89 7.40 12.10 7.17
CA LEU A 89 6.20 12.02 8.00
C LEU A 89 6.29 12.96 9.21
N LYS A 90 7.45 13.00 9.87
CA LYS A 90 7.69 13.89 11.01
C LYS A 90 7.62 15.35 10.58
N GLU A 91 8.27 15.71 9.49
CA GLU A 91 8.26 17.07 8.93
C GLU A 91 6.86 17.50 8.51
N ALA A 92 6.09 16.62 7.87
CA ALA A 92 4.71 16.87 7.50
C ALA A 92 3.84 17.14 8.74
N LEU A 93 3.94 16.31 9.78
CA LEU A 93 3.19 16.50 11.03
C LEU A 93 3.62 17.76 11.79
N GLN A 94 4.93 18.05 11.86
CA GLN A 94 5.43 19.30 12.43
C GLN A 94 4.92 20.52 11.66
N GLY A 95 4.86 20.45 10.34
CA GLY A 95 4.27 21.49 9.48
C GLY A 95 2.78 21.74 9.74
N LEU A 96 2.07 20.74 10.28
CA LEU A 96 0.67 20.87 10.75
C LEU A 96 0.53 21.35 12.20
N GLY A 97 1.65 21.60 12.90
CA GLY A 97 1.71 22.14 14.25
C GLY A 97 1.84 21.10 15.38
N PHE A 98 1.98 19.81 15.07
CA PHE A 98 2.25 18.80 16.10
C PHE A 98 3.66 18.96 16.68
N HIS A 99 3.79 18.91 18.00
CA HIS A 99 5.04 19.28 18.69
C HIS A 99 5.56 18.23 19.68
N THR A 100 4.77 17.20 19.99
CA THR A 100 5.16 16.16 20.95
C THR A 100 5.18 14.80 20.26
N PHE A 101 6.31 14.09 20.32
CA PHE A 101 6.52 12.84 19.58
C PHE A 101 7.10 11.76 20.51
N ILE A 102 6.57 10.54 20.37
CA ILE A 102 7.21 9.31 20.81
C ILE A 102 7.96 8.77 19.59
N GLU A 103 9.28 8.90 19.58
CA GLU A 103 10.11 8.29 18.54
C GLU A 103 10.27 6.79 18.84
N THR A 104 9.72 5.95 17.97
CA THR A 104 9.75 4.50 18.14
C THR A 104 11.01 3.88 17.53
N GLN A 105 11.27 2.62 17.86
CA GLN A 105 12.16 1.75 17.10
C GLN A 105 11.32 0.57 16.57
N SER A 106 11.54 0.19 15.31
CA SER A 106 10.76 -0.87 14.66
C SER A 106 10.78 -2.16 15.50
N GLY A 107 9.61 -2.66 15.89
CA GLY A 107 9.42 -3.89 16.65
C GLY A 107 9.84 -3.84 18.12
N VAL A 108 10.17 -2.67 18.67
CA VAL A 108 10.60 -2.51 20.08
C VAL A 108 9.49 -1.86 20.90
N PRO A 109 9.10 -2.45 22.05
CA PRO A 109 8.06 -1.87 22.91
C PRO A 109 8.52 -0.61 23.63
N VAL A 110 7.66 0.41 23.59
CA VAL A 110 7.78 1.66 24.34
C VAL A 110 6.62 1.73 25.33
N ARG A 111 6.93 1.97 26.61
CA ARG A 111 5.89 2.20 27.64
C ARG A 111 5.64 3.70 27.81
N HIS A 112 4.40 4.13 27.63
CA HIS A 112 4.01 5.53 27.78
C HIS A 112 2.57 5.66 28.28
N GLY A 113 2.34 6.48 29.31
CA GLY A 113 0.99 6.77 29.81
C GLY A 113 0.19 5.57 30.33
N GLY A 114 0.83 4.43 30.62
CA GLY A 114 0.15 3.17 30.97
C GLY A 114 -0.03 2.20 29.80
N LEU A 115 0.21 2.64 28.57
CA LEU A 115 0.20 1.82 27.37
C LEU A 115 1.58 1.18 27.13
N SER A 116 1.59 -0.02 26.55
CA SER A 116 2.74 -0.55 25.83
C SER A 116 2.47 -0.45 24.33
N ILE A 117 3.36 0.24 23.63
CA ILE A 117 3.22 0.63 22.22
C ILE A 117 4.36 -0.02 21.44
N VAL A 118 4.04 -0.78 20.40
CA VAL A 118 5.02 -1.29 19.43
C VAL A 118 4.61 -0.82 18.04
N VAL A 119 5.55 -0.27 17.30
CA VAL A 119 5.38 0.04 15.87
C VAL A 119 6.33 -0.84 15.08
N GLU A 120 5.81 -1.63 14.14
CA GLU A 120 6.64 -2.36 13.16
C GLU A 120 6.64 -1.56 11.87
N ALA A 121 7.76 -0.87 11.60
CA ALA A 121 7.94 -0.08 10.38
C ALA A 121 8.56 -0.93 9.28
N LEU A 122 7.92 -0.91 8.11
CA LEU A 122 8.40 -1.38 6.83
C LEU A 122 9.05 -0.21 6.10
N THR A 123 10.17 -0.46 5.42
CA THR A 123 11.02 0.61 4.88
C THR A 123 11.48 0.34 3.46
N ALA A 124 10.92 -0.63 2.75
CA ALA A 124 11.29 -0.83 1.36
C ALA A 124 10.90 0.43 0.54
N PRO A 125 11.69 0.80 -0.49
CA PRO A 125 11.34 1.94 -1.36
C PRO A 125 9.96 1.80 -2.00
N THR A 126 9.49 0.57 -2.14
CA THR A 126 8.17 0.23 -2.69
C THR A 126 7.05 0.28 -1.66
N ASP A 127 7.29 0.36 -0.35
CA ASP A 127 6.25 0.57 0.68
C ASP A 127 5.66 2.01 0.60
N GLY A 128 4.38 2.21 0.97
CA GLY A 128 3.65 3.50 0.82
C GLY A 128 4.41 4.70 1.41
N PRO A 129 4.40 5.89 0.79
CA PRO A 129 5.62 6.65 0.45
C PRO A 129 6.87 6.36 1.31
N ILE A 130 7.69 5.39 0.90
CA ILE A 130 8.97 5.02 1.55
C ILE A 130 8.77 4.74 3.06
N GLY A 131 7.66 4.08 3.40
CA GLY A 131 7.45 3.55 4.73
C GLY A 131 6.00 3.24 5.05
N ASP A 132 5.72 2.04 5.52
CA ASP A 132 4.40 1.64 6.04
C ASP A 132 4.56 1.01 7.43
N SER A 133 3.51 0.99 8.26
CA SER A 133 3.64 0.47 9.62
C SER A 133 2.38 -0.10 10.26
N ALA A 134 2.62 -1.16 11.03
CA ALA A 134 1.66 -1.73 11.96
C ALA A 134 1.83 -1.11 13.36
N LEU A 135 0.71 -0.94 14.06
CA LEU A 135 0.66 -0.50 15.45
C LEU A 135 0.11 -1.63 16.33
N LEU A 136 0.84 -2.00 17.37
CA LEU A 136 0.36 -2.87 18.44
C LEU A 136 0.24 -2.07 19.75
N ILE A 137 -0.96 -2.06 20.31
CA ILE A 137 -1.28 -1.42 21.59
C ILE A 137 -1.69 -2.49 22.59
N ASP A 138 -1.07 -2.45 23.78
CA ASP A 138 -1.47 -3.21 24.97
C ASP A 138 -1.84 -2.20 26.06
N ASP A 139 -3.11 -2.23 26.50
CA ASP A 139 -3.63 -1.37 27.58
C ASP A 139 -3.61 -2.05 28.97
N GLY A 140 -2.97 -3.23 29.08
CA GLY A 140 -2.92 -4.06 30.27
C GLY A 140 -4.10 -5.03 30.42
N VAL A 141 -5.15 -4.87 29.60
CA VAL A 141 -6.32 -5.76 29.58
C VAL A 141 -6.46 -6.44 28.22
N GLU A 142 -6.36 -5.68 27.13
CA GLU A 142 -6.52 -6.14 25.76
C GLU A 142 -5.36 -5.68 24.88
N ARG A 143 -5.02 -6.51 23.88
CA ARG A 143 -4.06 -6.20 22.82
C ARG A 143 -4.74 -6.01 21.49
N LEU A 144 -4.54 -4.84 20.89
CA LEU A 144 -4.98 -4.53 19.54
C LEU A 144 -3.79 -4.43 18.59
N LEU A 145 -3.82 -5.22 17.52
CA LEU A 145 -2.92 -5.09 16.39
C LEU A 145 -3.65 -4.41 15.23
N ASN A 146 -3.23 -3.20 14.88
CA ASN A 146 -3.66 -2.51 13.68
C ASN A 146 -2.60 -2.69 12.59
N LEU A 147 -2.90 -3.51 11.58
CA LEU A 147 -1.99 -3.74 10.46
C LEU A 147 -1.95 -2.57 9.49
N ASN A 148 -2.99 -1.74 9.40
CA ASN A 148 -3.17 -0.78 8.30
C ASN A 148 -2.86 -1.46 6.95
N ASP A 149 -2.09 -0.80 6.08
CA ASP A 149 -1.62 -1.33 4.81
C ASP A 149 -0.41 -2.26 4.94
N SER A 150 0.22 -2.23 6.11
CA SER A 150 1.49 -2.89 6.33
C SER A 150 1.36 -4.40 6.25
N ARG A 151 2.41 -5.01 5.72
CA ARG A 151 2.56 -6.46 5.57
C ARG A 151 3.80 -6.92 6.34
N PRO A 152 3.75 -6.96 7.70
CA PRO A 152 4.88 -7.35 8.52
C PRO A 152 5.55 -8.62 8.04
N THR A 153 6.82 -8.49 7.68
CA THR A 153 7.63 -9.57 7.10
C THR A 153 8.13 -10.59 8.12
N ASP A 154 8.02 -10.26 9.42
CA ASP A 154 8.31 -11.13 10.55
C ASP A 154 7.29 -10.86 11.68
N PRO A 155 6.04 -11.36 11.56
CA PRO A 155 4.99 -11.08 12.53
C PRO A 155 5.33 -11.48 13.98
N ASP A 156 6.28 -12.40 14.21
CA ASP A 156 6.67 -12.78 15.57
C ASP A 156 7.30 -11.63 16.37
N ARG A 157 7.86 -10.62 15.69
CA ARG A 157 8.33 -9.39 16.36
C ARG A 157 7.19 -8.68 17.09
N LEU A 158 5.97 -8.81 16.57
CA LEU A 158 4.74 -8.34 17.20
C LEU A 158 4.16 -9.39 18.15
N LEU A 159 4.10 -10.65 17.74
CA LEU A 159 3.45 -11.72 18.53
C LEU A 159 4.22 -12.12 19.80
N VAL A 160 5.52 -11.81 19.90
CA VAL A 160 6.31 -12.01 21.13
C VAL A 160 5.76 -11.18 22.31
N GLN A 161 4.95 -10.16 22.04
CA GLN A 161 4.31 -9.34 23.08
C GLN A 161 3.11 -10.05 23.73
N GLY A 162 2.60 -11.13 23.14
CA GLY A 162 1.49 -11.92 23.67
C GLY A 162 0.37 -12.12 22.65
N ALA A 163 -0.68 -12.83 23.09
CA ALA A 163 -1.86 -13.10 22.27
C ALA A 163 -2.58 -11.79 21.91
N ILE A 164 -3.08 -11.72 20.67
CA ILE A 164 -3.79 -10.57 20.13
C ILE A 164 -5.30 -10.76 20.34
N ASP A 165 -5.95 -9.76 20.91
CA ASP A 165 -7.40 -9.79 21.13
C ASP A 165 -8.13 -9.25 19.90
N ILE A 166 -7.68 -8.10 19.36
CA ILE A 166 -8.32 -7.41 18.23
C ILE A 166 -7.31 -7.24 17.11
N CYS A 167 -7.66 -7.66 15.89
CA CYS A 167 -6.86 -7.38 14.70
C CYS A 167 -7.64 -6.53 13.70
N LEU A 168 -7.12 -5.34 13.38
CA LEU A 168 -7.59 -4.54 12.24
C LEU A 168 -6.80 -4.97 11.00
N LEU A 169 -7.50 -5.41 9.96
CA LEU A 169 -6.92 -6.17 8.85
C LEU A 169 -7.27 -5.55 7.49
N GLN A 170 -6.24 -5.15 6.72
CA GLN A 170 -6.41 -4.84 5.31
C GLN A 170 -6.81 -6.08 4.51
N PHE A 171 -7.86 -5.94 3.70
CA PHE A 171 -8.33 -6.97 2.78
C PHE A 171 -8.51 -6.46 1.34
N SER A 172 -8.50 -5.14 1.14
CA SER A 172 -8.75 -4.45 -0.13
C SER A 172 -7.71 -3.34 -0.31
N GLY A 173 -6.58 -3.66 -0.94
CA GLY A 173 -5.40 -2.79 -0.94
C GLY A 173 -5.39 -1.68 -2.00
N ALA A 174 -4.52 -0.69 -1.80
CA ALA A 174 -4.38 0.47 -2.65
C ALA A 174 -3.67 0.20 -3.98
N ILE A 175 -4.41 0.09 -5.09
CA ILE A 175 -3.81 -0.31 -6.38
C ILE A 175 -4.71 -0.02 -7.60
N TRP A 176 -4.08 0.25 -8.76
CA TRP A 176 -4.73 0.45 -10.07
C TRP A 176 -4.72 -0.75 -11.04
N TYR A 177 -3.95 -1.81 -10.81
CA TYR A 177 -3.85 -2.95 -11.73
C TYR A 177 -4.98 -3.99 -11.53
N PRO A 178 -5.62 -4.49 -12.60
CA PRO A 178 -5.35 -4.22 -14.02
C PRO A 178 -6.19 -3.08 -14.64
N MET A 179 -6.96 -2.35 -13.83
CA MET A 179 -8.02 -1.44 -14.26
C MET A 179 -7.57 -0.35 -15.25
N VAL A 180 -6.39 0.22 -15.04
CA VAL A 180 -5.86 1.31 -15.89
C VAL A 180 -5.04 0.82 -17.08
N TYR A 181 -4.88 -0.50 -17.24
CA TYR A 181 -4.04 -1.05 -18.28
C TYR A 181 -4.77 -1.29 -19.59
N GLU A 182 -4.14 -0.88 -20.67
CA GLU A 182 -4.56 -1.14 -22.04
C GLU A 182 -4.28 -2.60 -22.39
N MET A 183 -5.29 -3.45 -22.23
CA MET A 183 -5.23 -4.88 -22.55
C MET A 183 -6.61 -5.42 -22.97
N PRO A 184 -6.69 -6.62 -23.57
CA PRO A 184 -7.97 -7.22 -23.92
C PRO A 184 -8.87 -7.39 -22.67
N ALA A 185 -10.16 -7.05 -22.79
CA ALA A 185 -11.10 -7.03 -21.66
C ALA A 185 -11.15 -8.36 -20.88
N LYS A 186 -11.15 -9.52 -21.57
CA LYS A 186 -11.12 -10.83 -20.92
C LYS A 186 -9.85 -11.09 -20.11
N ALA A 187 -8.71 -10.53 -20.54
CA ALA A 187 -7.47 -10.64 -19.79
C ALA A 187 -7.53 -9.78 -18.53
N ALA A 188 -8.03 -8.54 -18.64
CA ALA A 188 -8.24 -7.66 -17.50
C ALA A 188 -9.17 -8.30 -16.44
N GLU A 189 -10.31 -8.85 -16.87
CA GLU A 189 -11.24 -9.58 -16.00
C GLU A 189 -10.54 -10.74 -15.26
N ALA A 190 -9.85 -11.61 -15.99
CA ALA A 190 -9.16 -12.76 -15.39
C ALA A 190 -8.07 -12.34 -14.38
N LEU A 191 -7.31 -11.29 -14.70
CA LEU A 191 -6.29 -10.74 -13.82
C LEU A 191 -6.90 -10.10 -12.56
N ALA A 192 -8.02 -9.41 -12.70
CA ALA A 192 -8.73 -8.82 -11.57
C ALA A 192 -9.27 -9.88 -10.61
N LYS A 193 -9.89 -10.95 -11.12
CA LYS A 193 -10.32 -12.11 -10.32
C LYS A 193 -9.17 -12.77 -9.57
N LYS A 194 -8.06 -13.06 -10.26
CA LYS A 194 -6.84 -13.63 -9.66
C LYS A 194 -6.34 -12.76 -8.52
N LYS A 195 -6.41 -11.45 -8.71
CA LYS A 195 -5.90 -10.47 -7.76
C LYS A 195 -6.77 -10.28 -6.53
N ARG A 196 -8.10 -10.20 -6.70
CA ARG A 196 -9.06 -10.24 -5.58
C ARG A 196 -8.85 -11.50 -4.73
N ALA A 197 -8.72 -12.66 -5.38
CA ALA A 197 -8.47 -13.92 -4.69
C ALA A 197 -7.14 -13.91 -3.91
N ALA A 198 -6.07 -13.35 -4.49
CA ALA A 198 -4.78 -13.23 -3.83
C ALA A 198 -4.82 -12.29 -2.60
N GLN A 199 -5.54 -11.16 -2.69
CA GLN A 199 -5.73 -10.25 -1.55
C GLN A 199 -6.42 -10.96 -0.38
N PHE A 200 -7.54 -11.64 -0.62
CA PHE A 200 -8.24 -12.37 0.45
C PHE A 200 -7.42 -13.52 1.01
N THR A 201 -6.70 -14.26 0.17
CA THR A 201 -5.85 -15.37 0.61
C THR A 201 -4.73 -14.86 1.52
N ARG A 202 -4.11 -13.72 1.18
CA ARG A 202 -3.11 -13.08 2.02
C ARG A 202 -3.71 -12.60 3.35
N ALA A 203 -4.87 -11.95 3.31
CA ALA A 203 -5.56 -11.47 4.52
C ALA A 203 -5.89 -12.64 5.47
N ALA A 204 -6.47 -13.73 4.96
CA ALA A 204 -6.75 -14.93 5.73
C ALA A 204 -5.46 -15.56 6.31
N ARG A 205 -4.36 -15.56 5.55
CA ARG A 205 -3.06 -16.05 6.05
C ARG A 205 -2.54 -15.26 7.24
N TYR A 206 -2.73 -13.94 7.28
CA TYR A 206 -2.40 -13.14 8.47
C TYR A 206 -3.27 -13.51 9.66
N VAL A 207 -4.58 -13.74 9.46
CA VAL A 207 -5.47 -14.19 10.54
C VAL A 207 -5.03 -15.54 11.10
N GLU A 208 -4.64 -16.50 10.25
CA GLU A 208 -4.09 -17.78 10.69
C GLU A 208 -2.83 -17.61 11.55
N ILE A 209 -1.89 -16.76 11.12
CA ILE A 209 -0.61 -16.53 11.82
C ILE A 209 -0.82 -15.79 13.14
N ILE A 210 -1.63 -14.74 13.14
CA ILE A 210 -1.87 -13.87 14.31
C ILE A 210 -2.81 -14.55 15.31
N SER A 211 -3.77 -15.34 14.81
CA SER A 211 -4.82 -16.01 15.58
C SER A 211 -5.52 -15.08 16.59
N PRO A 212 -6.08 -13.92 16.14
CA PRO A 212 -6.72 -12.97 17.04
C PRO A 212 -8.09 -13.49 17.53
N ARG A 213 -8.56 -13.00 18.69
CA ARG A 213 -9.91 -13.33 19.18
C ARG A 213 -11.02 -12.76 18.30
N VAL A 214 -10.80 -11.58 17.70
CA VAL A 214 -11.71 -10.99 16.72
C VAL A 214 -10.95 -10.22 15.64
N VAL A 215 -11.42 -10.34 14.40
CA VAL A 215 -10.96 -9.58 13.24
C VAL A 215 -11.97 -8.50 12.87
N ILE A 216 -11.48 -7.29 12.63
CA ILE A 216 -12.25 -6.20 12.03
C ILE A 216 -11.59 -5.88 10.68
N PRO A 217 -12.22 -6.22 9.54
CA PRO A 217 -11.71 -5.79 8.25
C PRO A 217 -11.70 -4.26 8.16
N SER A 218 -10.56 -3.70 7.78
CA SER A 218 -10.30 -2.26 7.67
C SER A 218 -9.44 -1.98 6.44
N ALA A 219 -9.00 -0.74 6.27
CA ALA A 219 -8.07 -0.32 5.22
C ALA A 219 -8.54 -0.68 3.79
N GLY A 220 -9.80 -0.36 3.49
CA GLY A 220 -10.38 -0.46 2.15
C GLY A 220 -11.84 -0.96 2.13
N PRO A 221 -12.49 -0.94 0.96
CA PRO A 221 -12.09 -0.22 -0.24
C PRO A 221 -12.40 1.30 -0.12
N PRO A 222 -11.80 2.16 -0.96
CA PRO A 222 -12.33 3.50 -1.22
C PRO A 222 -13.61 3.42 -2.10
N CYS A 223 -14.29 4.55 -2.31
CA CYS A 223 -15.25 4.70 -3.40
C CYS A 223 -14.85 5.80 -4.39
N PHE A 224 -15.43 5.74 -5.59
CA PHE A 224 -15.13 6.62 -6.72
C PHE A 224 -16.37 7.44 -7.07
N LEU A 225 -16.36 8.74 -6.77
CA LEU A 225 -17.55 9.58 -6.91
C LEU A 225 -17.57 10.46 -8.17
N ASP A 226 -16.41 10.68 -8.79
CA ASP A 226 -16.33 11.37 -10.07
C ASP A 226 -16.91 10.50 -11.19
N ASP A 227 -17.71 11.09 -12.08
CA ASP A 227 -18.34 10.38 -13.20
C ASP A 227 -17.32 9.65 -14.09
N GLU A 228 -16.11 10.20 -14.25
CA GLU A 228 -15.02 9.57 -15.03
C GLU A 228 -14.52 8.26 -14.42
N LEU A 229 -14.69 8.09 -13.10
CA LEU A 229 -14.15 6.99 -12.31
C LEU A 229 -15.25 6.10 -11.70
N PHE A 230 -16.51 6.52 -11.76
CA PHE A 230 -17.63 5.83 -11.09
C PHE A 230 -17.76 4.35 -11.46
N ARG A 231 -17.37 3.98 -12.69
CA ARG A 231 -17.36 2.59 -13.17
C ARG A 231 -16.50 1.63 -12.35
N TRP A 232 -15.59 2.16 -11.52
CA TRP A 232 -14.68 1.38 -10.70
C TRP A 232 -15.27 0.95 -9.35
N ASN A 233 -16.44 1.48 -8.98
CA ASN A 233 -17.14 0.98 -7.81
C ASN A 233 -17.72 -0.41 -8.08
N ASP A 234 -17.55 -1.32 -7.12
CA ASP A 234 -18.19 -2.64 -7.15
C ASP A 234 -19.68 -2.55 -6.78
N VAL A 235 -20.50 -2.03 -7.70
CA VAL A 235 -21.95 -1.79 -7.48
C VAL A 235 -22.77 -3.08 -7.47
N ASN A 236 -22.28 -4.14 -8.12
CA ASN A 236 -23.01 -5.38 -8.37
C ASN A 236 -22.38 -6.60 -7.68
N ASP A 237 -21.42 -6.39 -6.77
CA ASP A 237 -20.71 -7.46 -6.07
C ASP A 237 -19.98 -8.41 -7.06
N ALA A 238 -19.41 -7.83 -8.13
CA ALA A 238 -18.79 -8.53 -9.25
C ALA A 238 -17.45 -9.18 -8.87
N ASP A 239 -17.23 -10.43 -9.27
CA ASP A 239 -16.05 -11.22 -8.90
C ASP A 239 -14.73 -10.67 -9.49
N ASP A 240 -14.82 -9.81 -10.50
CA ASP A 240 -13.72 -9.12 -11.18
C ASP A 240 -13.44 -7.70 -10.66
N SER A 241 -14.06 -7.26 -9.57
CA SER A 241 -13.62 -6.07 -8.86
C SER A 241 -12.42 -6.37 -7.96
N ILE A 242 -11.38 -5.54 -8.03
CA ILE A 242 -10.23 -5.58 -7.10
C ILE A 242 -10.48 -4.79 -5.82
N PHE A 243 -11.66 -4.17 -5.68
CA PHE A 243 -12.09 -3.38 -4.53
C PHE A 243 -13.33 -4.00 -3.87
N PRO A 244 -13.25 -5.25 -3.37
CA PRO A 244 -14.35 -5.83 -2.62
C PRO A 244 -14.62 -5.02 -1.35
N ASP A 245 -15.88 -4.98 -0.91
CA ASP A 245 -16.24 -4.40 0.39
C ASP A 245 -16.07 -5.39 1.56
N GLN A 246 -16.10 -4.86 2.78
CA GLN A 246 -15.76 -5.58 4.00
C GLN A 246 -16.68 -6.74 4.33
N ARG A 247 -17.91 -6.79 3.79
CA ARG A 247 -18.83 -7.92 4.02
C ARG A 247 -18.23 -9.23 3.53
N PHE A 248 -17.60 -9.21 2.37
CA PHE A 248 -17.00 -10.41 1.78
C PHE A 248 -15.88 -11.00 2.64
N MET A 249 -15.08 -10.14 3.28
CA MET A 249 -14.03 -10.60 4.19
C MET A 249 -14.62 -11.17 5.48
N VAL A 250 -15.64 -10.52 6.05
CA VAL A 250 -16.36 -11.03 7.23
C VAL A 250 -16.98 -12.41 6.94
N GLU A 251 -17.73 -12.52 5.83
CA GLU A 251 -18.38 -13.77 5.40
C GLU A 251 -17.37 -14.90 5.21
N ARG A 252 -16.24 -14.61 4.54
CA ARG A 252 -15.15 -15.58 4.34
C ARG A 252 -14.59 -16.08 5.67
N LEU A 253 -14.21 -15.16 6.57
CA LEU A 253 -13.61 -15.51 7.86
C LEU A 253 -14.57 -16.32 8.73
N GLN A 254 -15.85 -15.92 8.77
CA GLN A 254 -16.87 -16.67 9.52
C GLN A 254 -17.09 -18.08 8.96
N ALA A 255 -17.08 -18.25 7.63
CA ALA A 255 -17.15 -19.56 6.99
C ALA A 255 -15.93 -20.44 7.30
N GLU A 256 -14.77 -19.83 7.53
CA GLU A 256 -13.52 -20.48 7.98
C GLU A 256 -13.46 -20.67 9.51
N GLY A 257 -14.54 -20.34 10.25
CA GLY A 257 -14.64 -20.51 11.70
C GLY A 257 -13.92 -19.44 12.53
N GLN A 258 -13.48 -18.35 11.91
CA GLN A 258 -12.83 -17.22 12.56
C GLN A 258 -13.88 -16.20 13.06
N ALA A 259 -13.63 -15.60 14.22
CA ALA A 259 -14.47 -14.50 14.71
C ALA A 259 -14.12 -13.22 13.92
N ALA A 260 -15.07 -12.75 13.12
CA ALA A 260 -14.96 -11.51 12.36
C ALA A 260 -16.24 -10.68 12.48
N VAL A 261 -16.10 -9.37 12.59
CA VAL A 261 -17.23 -8.45 12.74
C VAL A 261 -17.19 -7.33 11.70
N LEU A 262 -18.38 -6.94 11.25
CA LEU A 262 -18.55 -5.78 10.38
C LEU A 262 -18.55 -4.52 11.24
N MET A 263 -17.68 -3.56 10.93
CA MET A 263 -17.78 -2.20 11.45
C MET A 263 -18.00 -1.22 10.31
N LEU A 264 -18.84 -0.23 10.56
CA LEU A 264 -19.21 0.86 9.65
C LEU A 264 -18.89 2.20 10.30
N PRO A 265 -18.78 3.30 9.54
CA PRO A 265 -18.59 4.64 10.11
C PRO A 265 -19.48 4.92 11.33
N GLY A 266 -18.84 5.27 12.45
CA GLY A 266 -19.42 5.52 13.76
C GLY A 266 -19.80 4.27 14.58
N SER A 267 -19.53 3.07 14.08
CA SER A 267 -19.75 1.84 14.86
C SER A 267 -18.77 1.78 16.03
N VAL A 268 -19.23 1.26 17.16
CA VAL A 268 -18.45 1.08 18.37
C VAL A 268 -18.35 -0.41 18.70
N GLY A 269 -17.13 -0.92 18.90
CA GLY A 269 -16.86 -2.33 19.22
C GLY A 269 -16.08 -2.49 20.51
N GLU A 270 -16.50 -3.40 21.38
CA GLU A 270 -15.80 -3.74 22.63
C GLU A 270 -16.16 -5.15 23.14
N PHE A 271 -15.31 -5.74 23.98
CA PHE A 271 -15.64 -6.98 24.69
C PHE A 271 -16.56 -6.70 25.87
N ASN A 272 -17.60 -7.54 26.04
CA ASN A 272 -18.39 -7.55 27.27
C ASN A 272 -17.70 -8.36 28.39
N ALA A 273 -18.35 -8.41 29.57
CA ALA A 273 -17.87 -9.15 30.74
C ALA A 273 -17.68 -10.66 30.50
N ASP A 274 -18.37 -11.24 29.51
CA ASP A 274 -18.27 -12.65 29.14
C ASP A 274 -17.17 -12.90 28.08
N GLY A 275 -16.44 -11.86 27.67
CA GLY A 275 -15.37 -11.94 26.68
C GLY A 275 -15.86 -12.04 25.22
N ILE A 276 -17.13 -11.70 24.96
CA ILE A 276 -17.72 -11.64 23.61
C ILE A 276 -17.58 -10.23 23.05
N PHE A 277 -17.05 -10.11 21.83
CA PHE A 277 -16.93 -8.82 21.15
C PHE A 277 -18.28 -8.39 20.56
N ASN A 278 -18.83 -7.27 21.04
CA ASN A 278 -20.10 -6.72 20.57
C ASN A 278 -19.84 -5.49 19.72
N VAL A 279 -20.66 -5.31 18.68
CA VAL A 279 -20.65 -4.11 17.83
C VAL A 279 -21.98 -3.38 17.95
N GLN A 280 -21.93 -2.09 18.25
CA GLN A 280 -23.05 -1.17 18.21
C GLN A 280 -22.89 -0.24 17.01
N HIS A 281 -23.80 -0.33 16.05
CA HIS A 281 -23.84 0.57 14.90
C HIS A 281 -24.61 1.86 15.22
N LEU A 282 -24.24 2.97 14.56
CA LEU A 282 -25.05 4.19 14.55
C LEU A 282 -26.46 3.91 14.02
N GLN A 283 -27.46 4.60 14.57
CA GLN A 283 -28.86 4.49 14.18
C GLN A 283 -29.39 5.85 13.69
N GLY A 284 -30.50 5.86 12.96
CA GLY A 284 -31.12 7.08 12.44
C GLY A 284 -30.38 7.69 11.24
N ASP A 285 -30.48 9.00 11.07
CA ASP A 285 -30.04 9.72 9.86
C ASP A 285 -28.52 9.69 9.60
N LEU A 286 -27.72 9.36 10.63
CA LEU A 286 -26.26 9.21 10.52
C LEU A 286 -25.84 7.77 10.20
N SER A 287 -26.78 6.82 10.21
CA SER A 287 -26.51 5.41 9.91
C SER A 287 -26.26 5.20 8.42
N VAL A 288 -25.23 4.40 8.12
CA VAL A 288 -24.93 3.92 6.76
C VAL A 288 -25.19 2.41 6.63
N GLN A 289 -25.95 1.79 7.55
CA GLN A 289 -26.17 0.35 7.55
C GLN A 289 -26.79 -0.19 6.25
N ASP A 290 -27.63 0.61 5.59
CA ASP A 290 -28.29 0.22 4.33
C ASP A 290 -27.40 0.40 3.08
N VAL A 291 -26.13 0.81 3.24
CA VAL A 291 -25.18 1.05 2.13
C VAL A 291 -25.07 -0.14 1.18
N PHE A 292 -25.19 -1.35 1.71
CA PHE A 292 -25.05 -2.58 0.93
C PHE A 292 -26.34 -3.03 0.24
N ALA A 293 -27.51 -2.60 0.73
CA ALA A 293 -28.80 -3.01 0.16
C ALA A 293 -29.08 -2.32 -1.18
N ASN A 294 -28.64 -1.06 -1.33
CA ASN A 294 -28.85 -0.24 -2.54
C ASN A 294 -27.59 0.55 -2.89
N LYS A 295 -26.47 -0.16 -3.09
CA LYS A 295 -25.13 0.42 -3.21
C LYS A 295 -25.00 1.50 -4.30
N GLU A 296 -25.53 1.25 -5.51
CA GLU A 296 -25.49 2.25 -6.58
C GLU A 296 -26.25 3.53 -6.20
N VAL A 297 -27.47 3.41 -5.66
CA VAL A 297 -28.28 4.56 -5.24
C VAL A 297 -27.56 5.35 -4.15
N TYR A 298 -26.98 4.65 -3.18
CA TYR A 298 -26.17 5.25 -2.13
C TYR A 298 -24.99 6.06 -2.71
N LEU A 299 -24.20 5.44 -3.60
CA LEU A 299 -23.02 6.06 -4.20
C LEU A 299 -23.39 7.26 -5.09
N ARG A 300 -24.49 7.19 -5.85
CA ARG A 300 -24.99 8.30 -6.66
C ARG A 300 -25.44 9.49 -5.82
N ARG A 301 -26.08 9.26 -4.67
CA ARG A 301 -26.42 10.33 -3.72
C ARG A 301 -25.16 10.95 -3.11
N TYR A 302 -24.20 10.12 -2.73
CA TYR A 302 -22.94 10.62 -2.19
C TYR A 302 -22.16 11.42 -3.24
N ALA A 303 -22.12 10.97 -4.49
CA ALA A 303 -21.51 11.69 -5.60
C ALA A 303 -22.19 13.05 -5.86
N ALA A 304 -23.52 13.12 -5.78
CA ALA A 304 -24.24 14.39 -5.90
C ALA A 304 -23.87 15.38 -4.79
N ASP A 305 -23.75 14.90 -3.54
CA ASP A 305 -23.34 15.74 -2.40
C ASP A 305 -21.89 16.23 -2.55
N MET A 306 -21.00 15.39 -3.10
CA MET A 306 -19.56 15.70 -3.26
C MET A 306 -19.22 16.40 -4.58
N ALA A 307 -20.18 16.56 -5.51
CA ALA A 307 -19.94 17.20 -6.81
C ALA A 307 -19.30 18.60 -6.71
N PRO A 308 -19.70 19.49 -5.77
CA PRO A 308 -19.02 20.78 -5.59
C PRO A 308 -17.57 20.64 -5.14
N VAL A 309 -17.26 19.64 -4.30
CA VAL A 309 -15.90 19.37 -3.80
C VAL A 309 -15.02 18.87 -4.95
N ILE A 310 -15.53 17.92 -5.76
CA ILE A 310 -14.84 17.41 -6.95
C ILE A 310 -14.56 18.55 -7.94
N ALA A 311 -15.54 19.44 -8.17
CA ALA A 311 -15.36 20.57 -9.08
C ALA A 311 -14.30 21.56 -8.59
N ALA A 312 -14.28 21.86 -7.28
CA ALA A 312 -13.27 22.73 -6.69
C ALA A 312 -11.87 22.12 -6.77
N GLU A 313 -11.75 20.82 -6.47
CA GLU A 313 -10.51 20.07 -6.59
C GLU A 313 -9.99 20.09 -8.04
N LYS A 314 -10.83 19.73 -9.03
CA LYS A 314 -10.52 19.81 -10.46
C LYS A 314 -10.03 21.20 -10.90
N ALA A 315 -10.67 22.26 -10.39
CA ALA A 315 -10.29 23.63 -10.70
C ALA A 315 -8.90 23.99 -10.13
N SER A 316 -8.51 23.42 -8.99
CA SER A 316 -7.20 23.66 -8.37
C SER A 316 -6.02 23.15 -9.20
N TRP A 317 -6.27 22.18 -10.10
CA TRP A 317 -5.21 21.62 -10.95
C TRP A 317 -4.89 22.50 -12.15
N ALA A 318 -5.74 23.47 -12.46
CA ALA A 318 -5.53 24.40 -13.57
C ALA A 318 -4.31 25.30 -13.31
N GLY A 319 -3.62 25.69 -14.37
CA GLY A 319 -2.45 26.55 -14.29
C GLY A 319 -1.81 26.75 -15.65
N PRO A 320 -0.67 27.48 -15.71
CA PRO A 320 0.06 27.65 -16.96
C PRO A 320 0.55 26.30 -17.49
N ARG A 321 0.63 26.19 -18.82
CA ARG A 321 1.21 25.02 -19.50
C ARG A 321 2.71 24.96 -19.22
N SER A 322 3.23 23.78 -18.91
CA SER A 322 4.66 23.56 -18.72
C SER A 322 5.33 23.27 -20.06
N ASN A 323 6.57 23.71 -20.23
CA ASN A 323 7.44 23.29 -21.33
C ASN A 323 8.06 21.94 -20.94
N LEU A 324 7.33 20.85 -21.22
CA LEU A 324 7.54 19.57 -20.56
C LEU A 324 8.96 19.02 -20.73
N VAL A 325 9.47 18.93 -21.95
CA VAL A 325 10.80 18.35 -22.20
C VAL A 325 11.90 19.06 -21.40
N PRO A 326 12.14 20.38 -21.53
CA PRO A 326 13.21 21.04 -20.77
C PRO A 326 12.97 21.06 -19.26
N GLU A 327 11.72 21.17 -18.79
CA GLU A 327 11.43 21.19 -17.35
C GLU A 327 11.59 19.82 -16.69
N LEU A 328 11.16 18.75 -17.36
CA LEU A 328 11.40 17.37 -16.93
C LEU A 328 12.88 17.02 -17.05
N LYS A 329 13.57 17.45 -18.11
CA LYS A 329 15.02 17.29 -18.25
C LYS A 329 15.79 17.89 -17.08
N ALA A 330 15.49 19.15 -16.74
CA ALA A 330 16.15 19.85 -15.64
C ALA A 330 15.88 19.20 -14.26
N TRP A 331 14.78 18.47 -14.12
CA TRP A 331 14.40 17.81 -12.87
C TRP A 331 14.88 16.37 -12.77
N LEU A 332 14.66 15.59 -13.82
CA LEU A 332 14.78 14.14 -13.79
C LEU A 332 16.18 13.65 -14.17
N GLU A 333 16.91 14.30 -15.08
CA GLU A 333 18.27 13.86 -15.43
C GLU A 333 19.24 13.87 -14.23
N PRO A 334 19.23 14.88 -13.34
CA PRO A 334 20.01 14.83 -12.10
C PRO A 334 19.67 13.64 -11.21
N LEU A 335 18.38 13.26 -11.15
CA LEU A 335 17.94 12.10 -10.37
C LEU A 335 18.35 10.78 -11.04
N MET A 336 18.30 10.70 -12.37
CA MET A 336 18.81 9.55 -13.12
C MET A 336 20.31 9.36 -12.89
N ALA A 337 21.09 10.45 -12.81
CA ALA A 337 22.51 10.38 -12.49
C ALA A 337 22.78 9.91 -11.05
N LEU A 338 21.91 10.27 -10.11
CA LEU A 338 21.97 9.83 -8.72
C LEU A 338 21.42 8.41 -8.50
N GLY A 339 20.65 7.87 -9.45
CA GLY A 339 19.96 6.58 -9.38
C GLY A 339 20.47 5.52 -10.38
N PRO A 340 21.77 5.15 -10.41
CA PRO A 340 22.30 4.16 -11.34
C PRO A 340 21.54 2.83 -11.30
N ARG A 341 21.30 2.23 -10.13
CA ARG A 341 20.65 0.91 -10.01
C ARG A 341 19.20 0.93 -10.43
N VAL A 342 18.46 1.96 -10.01
CA VAL A 342 17.04 2.10 -10.37
C VAL A 342 16.89 2.18 -11.89
N CYS A 343 17.67 3.03 -12.54
CA CYS A 343 17.59 3.17 -13.99
C CYS A 343 18.13 1.94 -14.75
N ASP A 344 19.19 1.29 -14.26
CA ASP A 344 19.70 0.05 -14.85
C ASP A 344 18.67 -1.08 -14.71
N GLY A 345 17.95 -1.13 -13.58
CA GLY A 345 16.84 -2.06 -13.34
C GLY A 345 15.61 -1.77 -14.22
N ILE A 346 15.39 -0.52 -14.64
CA ILE A 346 14.40 -0.19 -15.68
C ILE A 346 14.89 -0.65 -17.05
N GLY A 347 16.14 -0.36 -17.40
CA GLY A 347 16.86 -0.93 -18.54
C GLY A 347 16.34 -0.55 -19.94
N THR A 348 15.30 0.27 -20.04
CA THR A 348 14.64 0.65 -21.30
C THR A 348 14.06 2.06 -21.21
N ALA A 349 13.58 2.60 -22.33
CA ALA A 349 12.91 3.90 -22.34
C ALA A 349 11.44 3.77 -21.90
N ILE A 350 10.96 4.77 -21.14
CA ILE A 350 9.54 4.91 -20.79
C ILE A 350 8.95 6.07 -21.58
N LYS A 351 7.84 5.81 -22.29
CA LYS A 351 7.08 6.87 -22.97
C LYS A 351 6.01 7.45 -22.05
N ILE A 352 6.06 8.77 -21.85
CA ILE A 352 4.96 9.55 -21.29
C ILE A 352 4.23 10.20 -22.46
N GLN A 353 2.98 9.84 -22.66
CA GLN A 353 2.12 10.37 -23.72
C GLN A 353 1.01 11.24 -23.11
N THR A 354 0.82 12.43 -23.66
CA THR A 354 -0.30 13.31 -23.36
C THR A 354 -1.22 13.46 -24.57
N ASP A 355 -2.28 14.26 -24.45
CA ASP A 355 -3.18 14.57 -25.56
C ASP A 355 -2.51 15.33 -26.72
N ASP A 356 -1.38 16.02 -26.49
CA ASP A 356 -0.74 16.85 -27.52
C ASP A 356 0.80 16.78 -27.58
N GLU A 357 1.44 16.03 -26.69
CA GLU A 357 2.90 15.88 -26.62
C GLU A 357 3.30 14.49 -26.11
N ALA A 358 4.45 13.99 -26.56
CA ALA A 358 5.04 12.75 -26.08
C ALA A 358 6.52 12.95 -25.71
N ILE A 359 6.92 12.39 -24.57
CA ILE A 359 8.26 12.50 -23.99
C ILE A 359 8.80 11.09 -23.74
N LEU A 360 10.10 10.90 -23.94
CA LEU A 360 10.81 9.69 -23.54
C LEU A 360 11.69 10.00 -22.32
N LEU A 361 11.52 9.17 -21.29
CA LEU A 361 12.51 9.01 -20.22
C LEU A 361 13.43 7.86 -20.66
N ASP A 362 14.60 8.19 -21.20
CA ASP A 362 15.59 7.24 -21.71
C ASP A 362 16.55 6.86 -20.58
N PHE A 363 16.23 5.78 -19.87
CA PHE A 363 17.01 5.32 -18.72
C PHE A 363 18.40 4.77 -19.08
N PRO A 364 18.60 4.03 -20.19
CA PRO A 364 19.94 3.68 -20.66
C PRO A 364 20.85 4.90 -20.89
N GLU A 365 20.33 5.94 -21.55
CA GLU A 365 21.11 7.16 -21.85
C GLU A 365 21.04 8.24 -20.76
N ARG A 366 20.28 8.00 -19.68
CA ARG A 366 20.07 8.93 -18.56
C ARG A 366 19.57 10.29 -19.03
N SER A 367 18.63 10.29 -19.97
CA SER A 367 18.18 11.51 -20.63
C SER A 367 16.66 11.63 -20.73
N VAL A 368 16.20 12.87 -20.79
CA VAL A 368 14.80 13.20 -21.11
C VAL A 368 14.77 13.92 -22.44
N ILE A 369 14.03 13.36 -23.40
CA ILE A 369 13.96 13.85 -24.77
C ILE A 369 12.51 13.88 -25.27
N ALA A 370 12.26 14.65 -26.32
CA ALA A 370 11.03 14.52 -27.08
C ALA A 370 10.95 13.13 -27.72
N ASP A 371 9.74 12.60 -27.87
CA ASP A 371 9.52 11.31 -28.53
C ASP A 371 10.11 11.28 -29.94
N ASP A 372 11.02 10.35 -30.18
CA ASP A 372 11.71 10.14 -31.46
C ASP A 372 11.10 9.00 -32.28
N GLY A 373 10.02 8.39 -31.79
CA GLY A 373 9.26 7.35 -32.49
C GLY A 373 9.85 5.94 -32.37
N ARG A 374 10.88 5.73 -31.54
CA ARG A 374 11.38 4.38 -31.24
C ARG A 374 10.32 3.52 -30.55
N GLU A 375 10.47 2.20 -30.65
CA GLU A 375 9.66 1.29 -29.83
C GLU A 375 10.08 1.37 -28.36
N VAL A 376 9.10 1.25 -27.46
CA VAL A 376 9.30 1.26 -26.01
C VAL A 376 8.59 0.07 -25.38
N ASP A 377 9.06 -0.33 -24.20
CA ASP A 377 8.43 -1.42 -23.45
C ASP A 377 7.38 -0.91 -22.44
N PHE A 378 7.41 0.38 -22.10
CA PHE A 378 6.47 1.00 -21.16
C PHE A 378 5.90 2.30 -21.73
N ARG A 379 4.57 2.46 -21.61
CA ARG A 379 3.87 3.71 -21.94
C ARG A 379 2.90 4.07 -20.82
N PHE A 380 2.93 5.33 -20.41
CA PHE A 380 1.92 5.97 -19.56
C PHE A 380 1.22 7.06 -20.36
N THR A 381 -0.10 6.99 -20.48
CA THR A 381 -0.92 8.04 -21.08
C THR A 381 -1.53 8.90 -19.96
N ILE A 382 -1.10 10.15 -19.87
CA ILE A 382 -1.43 11.08 -18.78
C ILE A 382 -2.10 12.31 -19.39
N PRO A 383 -3.29 12.74 -18.92
CA PRO A 383 -3.89 14.00 -19.37
C PRO A 383 -2.93 15.17 -19.17
N ARG A 384 -2.75 16.01 -20.20
CA ARG A 384 -1.74 17.07 -20.18
C ARG A 384 -1.87 18.01 -18.99
N TYR A 385 -3.10 18.36 -18.61
CA TYR A 385 -3.33 19.25 -17.46
C TYR A 385 -2.85 18.66 -16.13
N LEU A 386 -2.94 17.33 -15.93
CA LEU A 386 -2.41 16.65 -14.74
C LEU A 386 -0.89 16.59 -14.76
N LEU A 387 -0.29 16.28 -15.92
CA LEU A 387 1.16 16.28 -16.05
C LEU A 387 1.75 17.67 -15.82
N ASP A 388 1.13 18.71 -16.38
CA ASP A 388 1.53 20.10 -16.13
C ASP A 388 1.41 20.43 -14.63
N HIS A 389 0.34 20.00 -13.96
CA HIS A 389 0.18 20.19 -12.52
C HIS A 389 1.32 19.54 -11.73
N LEU A 390 1.62 18.25 -11.97
CA LEU A 390 2.72 17.52 -11.32
C LEU A 390 4.08 18.23 -11.48
N VAL A 391 4.37 18.71 -12.69
CA VAL A 391 5.62 19.43 -12.99
C VAL A 391 5.68 20.77 -12.27
N ARG A 392 4.58 21.56 -12.29
CA ARG A 392 4.51 22.86 -11.63
C ARG A 392 4.64 22.76 -10.11
N THR A 393 4.02 21.76 -9.50
CA THR A 393 4.03 21.57 -8.04
C THR A 393 5.26 20.81 -7.56
N ARG A 394 6.10 20.31 -8.48
CA ARG A 394 7.25 19.44 -8.17
C ARG A 394 6.84 18.26 -7.30
N THR A 395 5.69 17.66 -7.61
CA THR A 395 5.20 16.47 -6.90
C THR A 395 6.19 15.33 -7.09
N ASP A 396 6.86 14.95 -6.02
CA ASP A 396 8.00 14.02 -6.05
C ASP A 396 7.59 12.55 -5.88
N ASP A 397 6.30 12.30 -5.69
CA ASP A 397 5.68 10.98 -5.62
C ASP A 397 4.47 10.87 -6.54
N TRP A 398 4.66 10.34 -7.73
CA TRP A 398 3.58 10.14 -8.69
C TRP A 398 2.75 8.91 -8.37
N VAL A 399 3.29 7.96 -7.58
CA VAL A 399 2.54 6.80 -7.10
C VAL A 399 1.47 7.28 -6.11
N ASN A 400 1.87 8.04 -5.08
CA ASN A 400 1.01 8.67 -4.07
C ASN A 400 0.25 9.93 -4.56
N SER A 401 0.03 10.06 -5.87
CA SER A 401 -0.76 11.16 -6.43
C SER A 401 -1.46 10.73 -7.70
N LEU A 402 -0.73 10.67 -8.82
CA LEU A 402 -1.29 10.39 -10.13
C LEU A 402 -1.74 8.93 -10.26
N PHE A 403 -0.93 7.96 -9.87
CA PHE A 403 -1.25 6.56 -10.18
C PHE A 403 -2.40 6.04 -9.32
N LEU A 404 -2.44 6.38 -8.03
CA LEU A 404 -3.59 6.08 -7.20
C LEU A 404 -4.86 6.85 -7.63
N SER A 405 -4.77 7.96 -8.38
CA SER A 405 -5.97 8.66 -8.87
C SER A 405 -6.78 7.90 -9.91
N LEU A 406 -6.18 6.90 -10.57
CA LEU A 406 -6.76 6.18 -11.71
C LEU A 406 -7.07 7.07 -12.94
N ARG A 407 -6.57 8.31 -12.99
CA ARG A 407 -6.77 9.27 -14.09
C ARG A 407 -5.70 9.18 -15.18
N PHE A 408 -5.19 7.99 -15.43
CA PHE A 408 -4.18 7.70 -16.45
C PHE A 408 -4.46 6.32 -17.06
N SER A 409 -3.83 6.02 -18.20
CA SER A 409 -3.74 4.64 -18.69
C SER A 409 -2.29 4.19 -18.78
N ALA A 410 -2.06 2.89 -18.69
CA ALA A 410 -0.75 2.29 -18.80
C ALA A 410 -0.75 1.18 -19.86
N TRP A 411 0.39 1.00 -20.51
CA TRP A 411 0.64 -0.14 -21.37
C TRP A 411 2.07 -0.62 -21.14
N ARG A 412 2.27 -1.94 -21.15
CA ARG A 412 3.60 -2.52 -21.07
C ARG A 412 3.76 -3.76 -21.92
N LYS A 413 4.98 -3.97 -22.40
CA LYS A 413 5.45 -5.21 -23.00
C LYS A 413 6.21 -6.00 -21.94
N GLY A 414 5.77 -7.24 -21.70
CA GLY A 414 6.43 -8.15 -20.77
C GLY A 414 5.98 -8.00 -19.31
N ALA A 415 6.83 -8.52 -18.42
CA ALA A 415 6.55 -8.65 -16.99
C ALA A 415 6.55 -7.30 -16.26
N TYR A 416 6.18 -7.37 -14.98
CA TYR A 416 6.15 -6.19 -14.11
C TYR A 416 7.58 -5.78 -13.75
N ASN A 417 7.83 -4.47 -13.68
CA ASN A 417 9.12 -3.91 -13.29
C ASN A 417 8.93 -2.96 -12.10
N ASP A 418 9.41 -3.37 -10.92
CA ASP A 418 9.26 -2.58 -9.69
C ASP A 418 10.14 -1.32 -9.68
N TYR A 419 11.27 -1.32 -10.41
CA TYR A 419 12.11 -0.13 -10.55
C TYR A 419 11.38 1.02 -11.25
N VAL A 420 10.43 0.72 -12.16
CA VAL A 420 9.59 1.75 -12.79
C VAL A 420 8.78 2.51 -11.75
N TYR A 421 8.13 1.80 -10.81
CA TYR A 421 7.32 2.45 -9.77
C TYR A 421 8.17 3.07 -8.68
N THR A 422 9.33 2.47 -8.38
CA THR A 422 10.29 3.08 -7.46
C THR A 422 10.79 4.40 -8.00
N TRP A 423 11.08 4.48 -9.30
CA TRP A 423 11.40 5.74 -9.96
C TRP A 423 10.30 6.78 -9.77
N PHE A 424 9.05 6.44 -10.11
CA PHE A 424 7.91 7.36 -9.98
C PHE A 424 7.53 7.69 -8.53
N LYS A 425 7.99 6.92 -7.54
CA LYS A 425 7.86 7.21 -6.09
C LYS A 425 9.03 8.06 -5.55
N CYS A 426 10.17 8.09 -6.25
CA CYS A 426 11.43 8.67 -5.78
C CYS A 426 11.92 9.86 -6.62
N LEU A 427 11.05 10.82 -6.95
CA LEU A 427 11.40 11.96 -7.81
C LEU A 427 12.02 13.14 -7.02
N SER A 428 12.77 12.84 -5.97
CA SER A 428 13.59 13.78 -5.20
C SER A 428 14.93 13.17 -4.82
N THR A 429 15.93 14.01 -4.53
CA THR A 429 17.30 13.58 -4.22
C THR A 429 17.35 12.64 -3.01
N ALA A 430 16.64 12.96 -1.93
CA ALA A 430 16.63 12.13 -0.72
C ALA A 430 16.05 10.74 -0.99
N ARG A 431 14.92 10.69 -1.71
CA ARG A 431 14.22 9.45 -2.02
C ARG A 431 15.00 8.55 -2.98
N ILE A 432 15.56 9.10 -4.06
CA ILE A 432 16.33 8.28 -5.01
C ILE A 432 17.61 7.73 -4.38
N GLN A 433 18.29 8.52 -3.54
CA GLN A 433 19.48 8.06 -2.82
C GLN A 433 19.15 6.96 -1.81
N TYR A 434 18.00 7.07 -1.13
CA TYR A 434 17.52 6.01 -0.25
C TYR A 434 17.25 4.72 -1.02
N ALA A 435 16.53 4.80 -2.15
CA ALA A 435 16.26 3.64 -3.00
C ALA A 435 17.54 2.97 -3.50
N GLU A 436 18.54 3.75 -3.94
CA GLU A 436 19.85 3.22 -4.34
C GLU A 436 20.57 2.50 -3.20
N GLY A 437 20.55 3.08 -1.99
CA GLY A 437 21.11 2.47 -0.80
C GLY A 437 20.45 1.13 -0.50
N PHE A 438 19.12 1.08 -0.49
CA PHE A 438 18.35 -0.13 -0.27
C PHE A 438 18.66 -1.23 -1.30
N TYR A 439 18.69 -0.89 -2.60
CA TYR A 439 19.00 -1.87 -3.65
C TYR A 439 20.46 -2.28 -3.71
N ALA A 440 21.37 -1.52 -3.09
CA ALA A 440 22.76 -1.94 -2.92
C ALA A 440 22.91 -3.07 -1.89
N GLU A 441 21.97 -3.21 -0.95
CA GLU A 441 21.95 -4.28 0.06
C GLU A 441 21.48 -5.61 -0.54
N ASN A 442 22.39 -6.31 -1.22
CA ASN A 442 22.15 -7.65 -1.79
C ASN A 442 22.90 -8.76 -1.02
N GLY A 443 22.30 -9.96 -0.99
CA GLY A 443 22.90 -11.18 -0.45
C GLY A 443 22.44 -11.57 0.97
N PRO A 444 23.02 -12.62 1.55
CA PRO A 444 22.59 -13.21 2.82
C PRO A 444 23.08 -12.44 4.05
N THR A 445 22.89 -11.11 4.08
CA THR A 445 23.37 -10.23 5.16
C THR A 445 22.76 -10.57 6.52
N GLU A 446 21.51 -11.04 6.53
CA GLU A 446 20.80 -11.54 7.72
C GLU A 446 20.78 -13.07 7.84
N GLY A 447 21.74 -13.74 7.18
CA GLY A 447 21.92 -15.18 7.24
C GLY A 447 21.17 -15.98 6.19
N THR A 448 21.23 -17.30 6.35
CA THR A 448 20.68 -18.30 5.43
C THR A 448 19.93 -19.40 6.16
N PHE A 449 19.05 -20.12 5.47
CA PHE A 449 18.38 -21.31 5.97
C PHE A 449 18.35 -22.42 4.91
N ASP A 450 18.11 -23.66 5.33
CA ASP A 450 17.98 -24.79 4.43
C ASP A 450 16.51 -24.99 4.00
N LEU A 451 16.31 -25.09 2.68
CA LEU A 451 15.01 -25.38 2.07
C LEU A 451 15.21 -26.44 0.98
N THR A 452 14.62 -27.62 1.19
CA THR A 452 14.55 -28.72 0.20
C THR A 452 15.89 -29.02 -0.51
N GLY A 453 17.00 -29.02 0.23
CA GLY A 453 18.33 -29.32 -0.30
C GLY A 453 19.06 -28.11 -0.91
N TRP A 454 18.56 -26.90 -0.73
CA TRP A 454 19.21 -25.63 -1.02
C TRP A 454 19.47 -24.85 0.27
N GLN A 455 20.58 -24.14 0.34
CA GLN A 455 20.80 -23.11 1.36
C GLN A 455 20.52 -21.74 0.73
N ILE A 456 19.55 -21.02 1.30
CA ILE A 456 18.99 -19.80 0.70
C ILE A 456 19.12 -18.65 1.70
N GLN A 457 19.32 -17.41 1.22
CA GLN A 457 19.25 -16.22 2.08
C GLN A 457 17.89 -16.13 2.81
N ARG A 458 17.91 -15.66 4.06
CA ARG A 458 16.70 -15.54 4.88
C ARG A 458 15.74 -14.46 4.38
N ARG A 459 16.27 -13.33 3.92
CA ARG A 459 15.47 -12.18 3.49
C ARG A 459 15.26 -12.21 1.99
N CYS A 460 14.01 -12.06 1.55
CA CYS A 460 13.64 -11.93 0.16
C CYS A 460 14.38 -10.75 -0.51
N PRO A 461 15.00 -10.91 -1.70
CA PRO A 461 15.71 -9.84 -2.37
C PRO A 461 14.88 -8.56 -2.62
N HIS A 462 13.57 -8.70 -2.89
CA HIS A 462 12.65 -7.61 -3.21
C HIS A 462 12.36 -6.67 -2.02
N MET A 463 11.59 -7.13 -1.02
CA MET A 463 11.14 -6.32 0.13
C MET A 463 11.52 -6.96 1.48
N LYS A 464 12.59 -7.75 1.50
CA LYS A 464 13.17 -8.36 2.71
C LYS A 464 12.17 -9.20 3.54
N ALA A 465 11.13 -9.75 2.92
CA ALA A 465 10.25 -10.76 3.51
C ALA A 465 11.05 -11.93 4.12
N ASP A 466 10.68 -12.43 5.31
CA ASP A 466 11.33 -13.61 5.89
C ASP A 466 10.92 -14.88 5.14
N LEU A 467 11.83 -15.39 4.31
CA LEU A 467 11.62 -16.57 3.48
C LEU A 467 11.52 -17.86 4.31
N THR A 468 11.94 -17.87 5.58
CA THR A 468 11.72 -19.04 6.46
C THR A 468 10.24 -19.27 6.76
N ARG A 469 9.43 -18.21 6.71
CA ARG A 469 7.98 -18.24 6.97
C ARG A 469 7.16 -18.19 5.70
N PHE A 470 7.58 -17.33 4.79
CA PHE A 470 6.80 -16.96 3.61
C PHE A 470 7.35 -17.57 2.32
N GLY A 471 8.51 -18.22 2.37
CA GLY A 471 9.07 -18.97 1.26
C GLY A 471 8.40 -20.34 1.13
N THR A 472 7.73 -20.56 0.00
CA THR A 472 7.25 -21.89 -0.40
C THR A 472 7.98 -22.32 -1.67
N THR A 473 8.13 -23.63 -1.88
CA THR A 473 8.78 -24.15 -3.10
C THR A 473 8.09 -25.39 -3.62
N ASP A 474 8.11 -25.54 -4.94
CA ASP A 474 7.75 -26.77 -5.66
C ASP A 474 8.98 -27.64 -5.99
N GLY A 475 10.15 -27.30 -5.43
CA GLY A 475 11.44 -27.96 -5.66
C GLY A 475 12.27 -27.31 -6.78
N GLU A 476 11.65 -26.48 -7.61
CA GLU A 476 12.29 -25.77 -8.73
C GLU A 476 12.36 -24.27 -8.44
N THR A 477 11.21 -23.73 -8.06
CA THR A 477 10.94 -22.31 -7.90
C THR A 477 10.69 -22.03 -6.42
N LEU A 478 11.32 -20.99 -5.89
CA LEU A 478 10.95 -20.39 -4.62
C LEU A 478 9.90 -19.32 -4.88
N THR A 479 8.77 -19.36 -4.16
CA THR A 479 7.76 -18.30 -4.15
C THR A 479 7.71 -17.64 -2.77
N CYS A 480 7.82 -16.32 -2.71
CA CYS A 480 7.53 -15.52 -1.52
C CYS A 480 6.02 -15.23 -1.47
N SER A 481 5.31 -15.79 -0.49
CA SER A 481 3.85 -15.69 -0.38
C SER A 481 3.33 -14.31 0.02
N ILE A 482 4.16 -13.41 0.56
CA ILE A 482 3.73 -12.03 0.88
C ILE A 482 3.40 -11.25 -0.40
N HIS A 483 4.32 -11.31 -1.37
CA HIS A 483 4.27 -10.49 -2.59
C HIS A 483 4.07 -11.31 -3.86
N GLY A 484 4.06 -12.64 -3.77
CA GLY A 484 3.95 -13.55 -4.92
C GLY A 484 5.20 -13.61 -5.81
N TRP A 485 6.34 -13.05 -5.35
CA TRP A 485 7.58 -13.04 -6.12
C TRP A 485 8.22 -14.41 -6.19
N GLN A 486 8.84 -14.72 -7.32
CA GLN A 486 9.34 -16.04 -7.66
C GLN A 486 10.81 -15.99 -8.10
N TRP A 487 11.57 -17.02 -7.74
CA TRP A 487 12.96 -17.20 -8.14
C TRP A 487 13.23 -18.64 -8.55
N ASP A 488 14.01 -18.83 -9.60
CA ASP A 488 14.58 -20.15 -9.92
C ASP A 488 15.71 -20.45 -8.92
N LEU A 489 15.59 -21.56 -8.19
CA LEU A 489 16.57 -21.92 -7.15
C LEU A 489 17.94 -22.27 -7.73
N ALA A 490 17.99 -22.78 -8.96
CA ALA A 490 19.23 -23.26 -9.56
C ALA A 490 20.18 -22.14 -10.01
N THR A 491 19.60 -21.04 -10.47
CA THR A 491 20.33 -19.87 -10.97
C THR A 491 20.28 -18.69 -10.01
N GLY A 492 19.33 -18.67 -9.08
CA GLY A 492 19.04 -17.52 -8.23
C GLY A 492 18.32 -16.37 -8.97
N ARG A 493 17.95 -16.56 -10.24
CA ARG A 493 17.31 -15.51 -11.05
C ARG A 493 15.88 -15.24 -10.57
N CYS A 494 15.50 -13.96 -10.49
CA CYS A 494 14.10 -13.60 -10.29
C CYS A 494 13.27 -13.89 -11.55
N LEU A 495 12.15 -14.59 -11.37
CA LEU A 495 11.21 -14.94 -12.43
C LEU A 495 10.04 -13.96 -12.52
N THR A 496 9.90 -13.06 -11.54
CA THR A 496 8.80 -12.08 -11.47
C THR A 496 9.16 -10.74 -12.11
N SER A 497 10.39 -10.28 -11.88
CA SER A 497 10.92 -9.03 -12.43
C SER A 497 12.39 -9.19 -12.82
N GLU A 498 12.91 -8.28 -13.64
CA GLU A 498 14.35 -8.24 -13.90
C GLU A 498 15.11 -7.75 -12.66
N GLY A 499 16.30 -8.30 -12.42
CA GLY A 499 17.11 -8.00 -11.23
C GLY A 499 16.79 -8.87 -10.00
N HIS A 500 17.06 -8.35 -8.80
CA HIS A 500 16.76 -8.97 -7.50
C HIS A 500 17.24 -10.43 -7.32
N PRO A 501 18.52 -10.74 -7.58
CA PRO A 501 19.01 -12.11 -7.52
C PRO A 501 18.91 -12.68 -6.09
N LEU A 502 18.41 -13.91 -6.01
CA LEU A 502 18.38 -14.70 -4.79
C LEU A 502 19.71 -15.45 -4.63
N PHE A 503 20.33 -15.31 -3.47
CA PHE A 503 21.38 -16.22 -3.04
C PHE A 503 20.76 -17.60 -2.75
N ALA A 504 21.11 -18.57 -3.58
CA ALA A 504 20.78 -19.98 -3.39
C ALA A 504 22.01 -20.85 -3.68
N ARG A 505 22.37 -21.73 -2.74
CA ARG A 505 23.51 -22.64 -2.83
C ARG A 505 23.04 -24.09 -2.71
N PRO A 506 23.31 -24.96 -3.70
CA PRO A 506 22.86 -26.35 -3.63
C PRO A 506 23.59 -27.12 -2.52
N GLN A 507 22.84 -27.83 -1.69
CA GLN A 507 23.37 -28.69 -0.61
C GLN A 507 23.21 -30.18 -0.96
N SER A 508 22.06 -30.59 -1.50
CA SER A 508 21.80 -31.98 -1.89
C SER A 508 22.41 -32.32 -3.25
N ASP A 509 22.67 -33.60 -3.51
CA ASP A 509 23.25 -34.03 -4.79
C ASP A 509 22.29 -33.78 -5.96
N SER A 510 20.98 -33.90 -5.71
CA SER A 510 19.94 -33.52 -6.68
C SER A 510 20.00 -32.01 -7.01
N ALA A 511 20.12 -31.16 -5.99
CA ALA A 511 20.26 -29.71 -6.18
C ALA A 511 21.55 -29.34 -6.94
N LYS A 512 22.68 -30.00 -6.63
CA LYS A 512 23.95 -29.78 -7.33
C LYS A 512 23.88 -30.18 -8.80
N ALA A 513 23.28 -31.34 -9.10
CA ALA A 513 23.07 -31.79 -10.47
C ALA A 513 22.22 -30.76 -11.25
N ARG A 514 21.14 -30.29 -10.64
CA ARG A 514 20.26 -29.27 -11.23
C ARG A 514 20.99 -27.95 -11.48
N ALA A 515 21.73 -27.42 -10.51
CA ALA A 515 22.54 -26.21 -10.68
C ALA A 515 23.52 -26.35 -11.85
N THR A 516 24.15 -27.52 -11.96
CA THR A 516 25.09 -27.83 -13.06
C THR A 516 24.40 -27.85 -14.42
N THR A 517 23.22 -28.47 -14.51
CA THR A 517 22.42 -28.47 -15.74
C THR A 517 21.97 -27.06 -16.11
N ALA A 518 21.44 -26.29 -15.14
CA ALA A 518 20.97 -24.93 -15.37
C ALA A 518 22.09 -23.99 -15.86
N ALA A 519 23.32 -24.16 -15.37
CA ALA A 519 24.48 -23.39 -15.83
C ALA A 519 24.81 -23.59 -17.32
N THR A 520 24.30 -24.65 -17.96
CA THR A 520 24.50 -24.94 -19.40
C THR A 520 23.32 -24.53 -20.28
N GLN A 521 22.22 -24.06 -19.68
CA GLN A 521 21.01 -23.67 -20.39
C GLN A 521 20.83 -22.15 -20.35
N PRO A 522 20.23 -21.55 -21.39
CA PRO A 522 19.81 -20.16 -21.31
C PRO A 522 18.79 -20.03 -20.17
N PRO A 523 18.96 -19.05 -19.26
CA PRO A 523 18.10 -18.93 -18.10
C PRO A 523 16.66 -18.64 -18.54
N PRO A 524 15.64 -19.23 -17.87
CA PRO A 524 14.24 -18.95 -18.17
C PRO A 524 13.95 -17.44 -18.01
N GLY A 525 13.19 -16.86 -18.94
CA GLY A 525 12.78 -15.45 -18.88
C GLY A 525 11.74 -15.18 -17.77
N PRO A 526 11.51 -13.92 -17.39
CA PRO A 526 10.44 -13.58 -16.44
C PRO A 526 9.08 -14.06 -16.94
N ASP A 527 8.25 -14.62 -16.07
CA ASP A 527 6.90 -15.04 -16.44
C ASP A 527 6.01 -13.81 -16.67
N ALA A 528 5.61 -13.58 -17.92
CA ALA A 528 4.71 -12.51 -18.30
C ALA A 528 3.31 -12.64 -17.67
N ALA A 529 2.93 -13.83 -17.18
CA ALA A 529 1.66 -14.12 -16.52
C ALA A 529 1.76 -14.16 -14.97
N ALA A 530 2.96 -14.04 -14.40
CA ALA A 530 3.17 -13.89 -12.96
C ALA A 530 2.67 -12.51 -12.52
N GLY A 531 1.36 -12.44 -12.29
CA GLY A 531 0.69 -11.27 -11.74
C GLY A 531 1.42 -10.79 -10.49
N SER A 532 2.13 -9.68 -10.65
CA SER A 532 2.87 -9.02 -9.58
C SER A 532 1.96 -8.04 -8.84
N PRO A 533 2.29 -7.70 -7.60
CA PRO A 533 1.59 -6.67 -6.85
C PRO A 533 2.04 -5.32 -7.41
N GLU A 534 1.31 -4.76 -8.35
CA GLU A 534 1.35 -3.30 -8.45
C GLU A 534 0.78 -2.75 -7.12
N GLY A 535 1.14 -1.55 -6.67
CA GLY A 535 0.58 -0.95 -5.44
C GLY A 535 0.80 -1.75 -4.14
N ALA A 536 2.07 -1.95 -3.78
CA ALA A 536 2.44 -2.06 -2.36
C ALA A 536 2.57 -0.64 -1.77
#